data_AF-A0A0X3BQN2-F1
#
_entry.id   AF-A0A0X3BQN2-F1
#
_cell.length_a   1.000
_cell.length_b   1.000
_cell.length_c   1.000
_cell.angle_alpha   90.00
_cell.angle_beta   90.00
_cell.angle_gamma   90.00
#
_symmetry.space_group_name_H-M   'P 1'
#
loop_
_entity.id
_entity.type
_entity.pdbx_description
1 polymer ?
#
loop_
_entity_poly.entity_id
_entity_poly.type
_entity_poly.pdbx_seq_one_letter_code
_entity_poly.pdbx_strand_id
1 'polypeptide(L)'
;MGTSGVLVTDDVAGRIKDASIRKVAVSLDSTDPGIHDAFRGVSGAWERAVDGIRALRRAGVPVQIHTTVNGSDAGEIDRVIAFGKTLGVRDYQFFFLVPTGRGEALADVPPEAHEAAIGRILAHAREPGLSVRGVVRGPTGSGTGAVMPAATWCTPAAQTAISWLKTPAAPTSPERVR
;
A
#
# COMPACT_ATOMS: atom_id res chain seq x y z
N MET A 1 -12.23 -4.69 -3.84
CA MET A 1 -11.87 -4.90 -5.25
C MET A 1 -10.55 -4.19 -5.53
N GLY A 2 -9.56 -4.81 -6.17
CA GLY A 2 -8.31 -4.16 -6.58
C GLY A 2 -8.34 -3.77 -8.07
N THR A 3 -7.77 -2.61 -8.42
CA THR A 3 -7.72 -2.09 -9.79
C THR A 3 -6.52 -1.14 -9.98
N SER A 4 -6.12 -0.90 -11.24
CA SER A 4 -5.18 0.17 -11.58
C SER A 4 -5.81 1.57 -11.54
N GLY A 5 -7.14 1.67 -11.49
CA GLY A 5 -7.87 2.94 -11.52
C GLY A 5 -7.99 3.57 -12.91
N VAL A 6 -7.20 3.11 -13.88
CA VAL A 6 -7.06 3.70 -15.22
C VAL A 6 -8.37 3.78 -16.02
N LEU A 7 -9.30 2.83 -15.81
CA LEU A 7 -10.58 2.75 -16.52
C LEU A 7 -11.77 3.21 -15.65
N VAL A 8 -11.50 3.81 -14.49
CA VAL A 8 -12.55 4.22 -13.56
C VAL A 8 -12.99 5.65 -13.92
N THR A 9 -14.05 5.76 -14.70
CA THR A 9 -14.76 7.02 -14.97
C THR A 9 -15.86 7.26 -13.94
N ASP A 10 -16.54 8.42 -13.98
CA ASP A 10 -17.71 8.69 -13.13
C ASP A 10 -18.83 7.66 -13.33
N ASP A 11 -19.12 7.26 -14.57
CA ASP A 11 -20.12 6.22 -14.86
C ASP A 11 -19.72 4.86 -14.26
N VAL A 12 -18.44 4.50 -14.38
CA VAL A 12 -17.91 3.27 -13.80
C VAL A 12 -17.96 3.34 -12.27
N ALA A 13 -17.64 4.49 -11.68
CA ALA A 13 -17.73 4.71 -10.24
C ALA A 13 -19.18 4.59 -9.73
N GLY A 14 -20.16 5.09 -10.47
CA GLY A 14 -21.59 4.90 -10.20
C GLY A 14 -21.98 3.42 -10.21
N ARG A 15 -21.57 2.68 -11.25
CA ARG A 15 -21.82 1.22 -11.33
C ARG A 15 -21.16 0.45 -10.19
N ILE A 16 -19.95 0.84 -9.77
CA ILE A 16 -19.26 0.26 -8.61
C ILE A 16 -20.05 0.52 -7.32
N LYS A 17 -20.62 1.72 -7.17
CA LYS A 17 -21.46 2.09 -6.04
C LYS A 17 -22.73 1.24 -6.00
N ASP A 18 -23.42 1.09 -7.12
CA ASP A 18 -24.66 0.30 -7.23
C ASP A 18 -24.41 -1.20 -6.96
N ALA A 19 -23.24 -1.70 -7.36
CA ALA A 19 -22.78 -3.05 -7.05
C ALA A 19 -22.46 -3.28 -5.54
N SER A 20 -22.67 -2.28 -4.68
CA SER A 20 -22.44 -2.35 -3.24
C SER A 20 -21.01 -2.73 -2.85
N ILE A 21 -20.03 -2.38 -3.69
CA ILE A 21 -18.61 -2.62 -3.42
C ILE A 21 -18.18 -1.75 -2.23
N ARG A 22 -17.72 -2.42 -1.16
CA ARG A 22 -17.39 -1.76 0.11
C ARG A 22 -16.12 -0.92 0.08
N LYS A 23 -15.16 -1.29 -0.78
CA LYS A 23 -13.87 -0.60 -0.91
C LYS A 23 -13.20 -0.94 -2.24
N VAL A 24 -12.62 0.07 -2.87
CA VAL A 24 -11.81 -0.07 -4.08
C VAL A 24 -10.37 0.27 -3.74
N ALA A 25 -9.45 -0.66 -4.01
CA ALA A 25 -8.03 -0.47 -3.90
C ALA A 25 -7.47 -0.03 -5.26
N VAL A 26 -6.88 1.15 -5.32
CA VAL A 26 -6.28 1.73 -6.52
C VAL A 26 -4.76 1.75 -6.38
N SER A 27 -4.07 1.26 -7.41
CA SER A 27 -2.62 1.27 -7.48
C SER A 27 -2.07 2.69 -7.70
N LEU A 28 -1.19 3.17 -6.82
CA LEU A 28 -0.46 4.43 -6.94
C LEU A 28 0.93 4.29 -6.29
N ASP A 29 1.96 3.97 -7.08
CA ASP A 29 3.30 3.64 -6.56
C ASP A 29 4.25 4.82 -6.40
N SER A 30 3.91 5.99 -6.93
CA SER A 30 4.66 7.21 -6.70
C SER A 30 3.75 8.43 -6.85
N THR A 31 4.09 9.51 -6.15
CA THR A 31 3.52 10.84 -6.40
C THR A 31 4.05 11.48 -7.68
N ASP A 32 5.17 10.98 -8.22
CA ASP A 32 5.71 11.40 -9.50
C ASP A 32 5.07 10.60 -10.65
N PRO A 33 4.42 11.27 -11.63
CA PRO A 33 3.79 10.58 -12.75
C PRO A 33 4.76 9.76 -13.61
N GLY A 34 5.98 10.27 -13.83
CA GLY A 34 7.00 9.60 -14.63
C GLY A 34 7.50 8.33 -13.95
N ILE A 35 7.76 8.37 -12.65
CA ILE A 35 8.17 7.19 -11.87
C ILE A 35 7.05 6.15 -11.86
N HIS A 36 5.80 6.58 -11.61
CA HIS A 36 4.65 5.67 -11.58
C HIS A 36 4.41 5.00 -12.94
N ASP A 37 4.37 5.78 -14.01
CA ASP A 37 4.11 5.29 -15.36
C ASP A 37 5.22 4.36 -15.84
N ALA A 38 6.49 4.69 -15.54
CA ALA A 38 7.63 3.83 -15.84
C ALA A 38 7.55 2.51 -15.07
N PHE A 39 7.20 2.56 -13.77
CA PHE A 39 7.03 1.37 -12.95
C PHE A 39 5.89 0.47 -13.44
N ARG A 40 4.78 1.07 -13.89
CA ARG A 40 3.61 0.35 -14.40
C ARG A 40 3.72 -0.04 -15.89
N GLY A 41 4.66 0.55 -16.61
CA GLY A 41 4.87 0.35 -18.05
C GLY A 41 3.75 0.92 -18.92
N VAL A 42 3.01 1.92 -18.42
CA VAL A 42 1.85 2.49 -19.11
C VAL A 42 1.89 4.01 -18.96
N SER A 43 2.05 4.72 -20.09
CA SER A 43 2.00 6.19 -20.12
C SER A 43 0.62 6.72 -19.73
N GLY A 44 0.59 7.81 -18.96
CA GLY A 44 -0.60 8.44 -18.42
C GLY A 44 -1.37 7.54 -17.44
N ALA A 45 -0.74 6.50 -16.86
CA ALA A 45 -1.41 5.64 -15.90
C ALA A 45 -1.66 6.39 -14.58
N TRP A 46 -0.70 7.20 -14.15
CA TRP A 46 -0.78 8.01 -12.94
C TRP A 46 -1.98 8.95 -12.98
N GLU A 47 -2.09 9.76 -14.05
CA GLU A 47 -3.16 10.76 -14.20
C GLU A 47 -4.54 10.08 -14.17
N ARG A 48 -4.68 8.99 -14.94
CA ARG A 48 -5.93 8.23 -15.00
C ARG A 48 -6.26 7.52 -13.68
N ALA A 49 -5.25 7.03 -12.95
CA ALA A 49 -5.45 6.45 -11.63
C ALA A 49 -5.93 7.51 -10.63
N VAL A 50 -5.33 8.70 -10.64
CA VAL A 50 -5.75 9.83 -9.78
C VAL A 50 -7.15 10.29 -10.12
N ASP A 51 -7.51 10.40 -11.39
CA ASP A 51 -8.86 10.74 -11.81
C ASP A 51 -9.87 9.66 -11.43
N GLY A 52 -9.50 8.39 -11.54
CA GLY A 52 -10.30 7.28 -11.04
C GLY A 52 -10.53 7.33 -9.53
N ILE A 53 -9.51 7.69 -8.75
CA ILE A 53 -9.65 7.94 -7.30
C ILE A 53 -10.66 9.07 -7.07
N ARG A 54 -10.55 10.20 -7.78
CA ARG A 54 -11.48 11.33 -7.64
C ARG A 54 -12.92 10.93 -8.00
N ALA A 55 -13.13 10.17 -9.07
CA ALA A 55 -14.45 9.66 -9.47
C ALA A 55 -15.08 8.78 -8.38
N LEU A 56 -14.32 7.82 -7.84
CA LEU A 56 -14.78 6.97 -6.74
C LEU A 56 -15.15 7.78 -5.49
N ARG A 57 -14.35 8.81 -5.18
CA ARG A 57 -14.62 9.71 -4.05
C ARG A 57 -15.91 10.51 -4.26
N ARG A 58 -16.14 11.06 -5.46
CA ARG A 58 -17.39 11.76 -5.80
C ARG A 58 -18.61 10.83 -5.67
N ALA A 59 -18.49 9.58 -6.09
CA ALA A 59 -19.55 8.57 -5.98
C ALA A 59 -19.78 8.03 -4.55
N GLY A 60 -19.00 8.50 -3.56
CA GLY A 60 -19.12 8.02 -2.18
C GLY A 60 -18.70 6.55 -2.02
N VAL A 61 -17.75 6.09 -2.83
CA VAL A 61 -17.12 4.78 -2.73
C VAL A 61 -15.82 4.91 -1.93
N PRO A 62 -15.64 4.14 -0.84
CA PRO A 62 -14.38 4.14 -0.09
C PRO A 62 -13.20 3.69 -0.96
N VAL A 63 -12.12 4.46 -0.92
CA VAL A 63 -10.89 4.19 -1.68
C VAL A 63 -9.76 3.83 -0.72
N GLN A 64 -8.96 2.87 -1.13
CA GLN A 64 -7.67 2.54 -0.53
C GLN A 64 -6.57 2.70 -1.58
N ILE A 65 -5.44 3.29 -1.20
CA ILE A 65 -4.27 3.38 -2.08
C ILE A 65 -3.35 2.19 -1.83
N HIS A 66 -2.94 1.54 -2.92
CA HIS A 66 -1.99 0.44 -2.96
C HIS A 66 -0.68 0.91 -3.57
N THR A 67 0.40 0.77 -2.84
CA THR A 67 1.73 1.26 -3.25
C THR A 67 2.74 0.14 -3.08
N THR A 68 3.46 -0.22 -4.13
CA THR A 68 4.65 -1.05 -4.00
C THR A 68 5.81 -0.18 -3.54
N VAL A 69 6.42 -0.54 -2.41
CA VAL A 69 7.60 0.15 -1.90
C VAL A 69 8.79 -0.25 -2.78
N ASN A 70 9.25 0.67 -3.62
CA ASN A 70 10.58 0.55 -4.20
C ASN A 70 11.59 0.86 -3.10
N GLY A 71 12.59 0.02 -2.91
CA GLY A 71 13.49 0.14 -1.78
C GLY A 71 14.51 1.27 -1.88
N SER A 72 14.49 2.07 -2.95
CA SER A 72 15.42 3.18 -3.13
C SER A 72 14.94 4.48 -2.48
N ASP A 73 13.64 4.62 -2.17
CA ASP A 73 13.13 5.81 -1.46
C ASP A 73 11.98 5.48 -0.48
N ALA A 74 12.32 5.30 0.79
CA ALA A 74 11.34 5.15 1.86
C ALA A 74 10.48 6.42 2.07
N GLY A 75 10.96 7.61 1.67
CA GLY A 75 10.23 8.87 1.76
C GLY A 75 9.00 8.94 0.86
N GLU A 76 8.93 8.08 -0.17
CA GLU A 76 7.74 7.95 -1.02
C GLU A 76 6.49 7.55 -0.20
N ILE A 77 6.64 6.78 0.88
CA ILE A 77 5.53 6.43 1.78
C ILE A 77 4.85 7.69 2.33
N ASP A 78 5.65 8.63 2.83
CA ASP A 78 5.13 9.87 3.41
C ASP A 78 4.49 10.74 2.34
N ARG A 79 5.11 10.82 1.16
CA ARG A 79 4.61 11.61 0.02
C ARG A 79 3.28 11.06 -0.48
N VAL A 80 3.15 9.74 -0.64
CA VAL A 80 1.90 9.09 -1.05
C VAL A 80 0.80 9.29 -0.01
N ILE A 81 1.09 9.19 1.28
CA ILE A 81 0.10 9.44 2.34
C ILE A 81 -0.34 10.91 2.34
N ALA A 82 0.62 11.84 2.27
CA ALA A 82 0.32 13.27 2.19
C ALA A 82 -0.55 13.60 0.97
N PHE A 83 -0.20 13.06 -0.21
CA PHE A 83 -0.96 13.25 -1.43
C PHE A 83 -2.34 12.62 -1.36
N GLY A 84 -2.46 11.36 -0.91
CA GLY A 84 -3.74 10.68 -0.75
C GLY A 84 -4.68 11.40 0.21
N LYS A 85 -4.16 12.04 1.28
CA LYS A 85 -4.95 12.91 2.18
C LYS A 85 -5.58 14.07 1.42
N THR A 86 -4.87 14.69 0.47
CA THR A 86 -5.45 15.76 -0.39
C THR A 86 -6.60 15.27 -1.26
N LEU A 87 -6.59 13.98 -1.62
CA LEU A 87 -7.66 13.31 -2.36
C LEU A 87 -8.81 12.80 -1.45
N GLY A 88 -8.70 13.01 -0.13
CA GLY A 88 -9.66 12.51 0.85
C GLY A 88 -9.53 11.00 1.15
N VAL A 89 -8.41 10.37 0.77
CA VAL A 89 -8.12 8.97 1.08
C VAL A 89 -7.55 8.84 2.49
N ARG A 90 -8.03 7.82 3.22
CA ARG A 90 -7.61 7.52 4.60
C ARG A 90 -7.10 6.10 4.78
N ASP A 91 -7.22 5.26 3.76
CA ASP A 91 -6.80 3.85 3.77
C ASP A 91 -5.59 3.65 2.83
N TYR A 92 -4.51 3.08 3.35
CA TYR A 92 -3.26 2.83 2.62
C TYR A 92 -2.75 1.42 2.87
N GLN A 93 -2.25 0.78 1.82
CA GLN A 93 -1.61 -0.51 1.90
C GLN A 93 -0.32 -0.52 1.09
N PHE A 94 0.79 -0.78 1.77
CA PHE A 94 2.12 -0.82 1.21
C PHE A 94 2.56 -2.26 1.01
N PHE A 95 3.08 -2.58 -0.17
CA PHE A 95 3.59 -3.91 -0.51
C PHE A 95 5.11 -3.87 -0.61
N PHE A 96 5.77 -4.73 0.17
CA PHE A 96 7.20 -4.97 -0.02
C PHE A 96 7.38 -5.89 -1.22
N LEU A 97 8.22 -5.47 -2.16
CA LEU A 97 8.44 -6.22 -3.38
C LEU A 97 9.05 -7.59 -3.07
N VAL A 98 8.49 -8.63 -3.69
CA VAL A 98 9.12 -9.95 -3.76
C VAL A 98 9.73 -10.06 -5.16
N PRO A 99 11.05 -10.08 -5.31
CA PRO A 99 11.71 -10.04 -6.61
C PRO A 99 11.40 -11.33 -7.38
N THR A 100 10.43 -11.24 -8.29
CA THR A 100 9.98 -12.33 -9.15
C THR A 100 9.54 -11.78 -10.50
N GLY A 101 9.84 -12.48 -11.59
CA GLY A 101 9.49 -12.04 -12.95
C GLY A 101 10.09 -10.67 -13.28
N ARG A 102 9.26 -9.71 -13.73
CA ARG A 102 9.72 -8.34 -14.08
C ARG A 102 10.31 -7.55 -12.90
N GLY A 103 10.15 -8.04 -11.66
CA GLY A 103 10.72 -7.44 -10.46
C GLY A 103 12.08 -8.00 -10.03
N GLU A 104 12.66 -8.95 -10.78
CA GLU A 104 13.95 -9.56 -10.43
C GLU A 104 15.09 -8.53 -10.36
N ALA A 105 15.08 -7.51 -11.21
CA ALA A 105 16.08 -6.44 -11.19
C ALA A 105 15.99 -5.52 -9.96
N LEU A 106 14.93 -5.65 -9.15
CA LEU A 106 14.72 -4.88 -7.92
C LEU A 106 15.04 -5.70 -6.65
N ALA A 107 15.74 -6.83 -6.81
CA ALA A 107 16.09 -7.75 -5.71
C ALA A 107 17.09 -7.17 -4.69
N ASP A 108 17.89 -6.17 -5.08
CA ASP A 108 19.00 -5.66 -4.27
C ASP A 108 18.62 -4.52 -3.32
N VAL A 109 17.39 -4.50 -2.80
CA VAL A 109 17.02 -3.52 -1.77
C VAL A 109 17.73 -3.87 -0.46
N PRO A 110 18.56 -2.98 0.09
CA PRO A 110 19.26 -3.26 1.33
C PRO A 110 18.27 -3.37 2.51
N PRO A 111 18.51 -4.26 3.49
CA PRO A 111 17.65 -4.44 4.66
C PRO A 111 17.33 -3.13 5.39
N GLU A 112 18.30 -2.21 5.48
CA GLU A 112 18.15 -0.91 6.13
C GLU A 112 17.07 -0.05 5.46
N ALA A 113 16.93 -0.15 4.14
CA ALA A 113 15.88 0.55 3.40
C ALA A 113 14.50 -0.05 3.68
N HIS A 114 14.41 -1.38 3.82
CA HIS A 114 13.19 -2.04 4.27
C HIS A 114 12.81 -1.63 5.69
N GLU A 115 13.77 -1.56 6.61
CA GLU A 115 13.57 -1.12 7.98
C GLU A 115 13.08 0.34 8.05
N ALA A 116 13.70 1.23 7.27
CA ALA A 116 13.28 2.62 7.16
C ALA A 116 11.84 2.74 6.65
N ALA A 117 11.47 1.96 5.63
CA ALA A 117 10.11 1.90 5.10
C ALA A 117 9.11 1.37 6.14
N ILE A 118 9.44 0.28 6.85
CA ILE A 118 8.61 -0.26 7.94
C ILE A 118 8.42 0.80 9.04
N GLY A 119 9.49 1.50 9.43
CA GLY A 119 9.46 2.56 10.44
C GLY A 119 8.47 3.68 10.08
N ARG A 120 8.50 4.15 8.82
CA ARG A 120 7.55 5.18 8.33
C ARG A 120 6.11 4.66 8.32
N ILE A 121 5.88 3.45 7.82
CA ILE A 121 4.55 2.82 7.84
C ILE A 121 3.99 2.76 9.26
N LEU A 122 4.80 2.34 10.24
CA LEU A 122 4.39 2.26 11.64
C LEU A 122 4.14 3.63 12.27
N ALA A 123 4.91 4.65 11.89
CA ALA A 123 4.67 6.02 12.34
C ALA A 123 3.29 6.51 11.88
N HIS A 124 2.97 6.35 10.59
CA HIS A 124 1.65 6.76 10.05
C HIS A 124 0.49 5.90 10.52
N ALA A 125 0.73 4.62 10.83
CA ALA A 125 -0.30 3.72 11.36
C ALA A 125 -0.84 4.17 12.73
N ARG A 126 -0.11 5.05 13.44
CA ARG A 126 -0.54 5.63 14.73
C ARG A 126 -1.32 6.93 14.56
N GLU A 127 -1.40 7.48 13.35
CA GLU A 127 -2.13 8.74 13.12
C GLU A 127 -3.65 8.54 13.23
N PRO A 128 -4.35 9.32 14.07
CA PRO A 128 -5.79 9.20 14.22
C PRO A 128 -6.53 9.43 12.89
N GLY A 129 -7.46 8.52 12.57
CA GLY A 129 -8.27 8.61 11.37
C GLY A 129 -7.55 8.19 10.07
N LEU A 130 -6.36 7.58 10.17
CA LEU A 130 -5.74 6.82 9.08
C LEU A 130 -5.78 5.33 9.35
N SER A 131 -5.82 4.56 8.26
CA SER A 131 -5.61 3.13 8.26
C SER A 131 -4.43 2.82 7.34
N VAL A 132 -3.26 2.58 7.92
CA VAL A 132 -2.02 2.32 7.17
C VAL A 132 -1.51 0.93 7.52
N ARG A 133 -1.23 0.11 6.49
CA ARG A 133 -0.72 -1.26 6.67
C ARG A 133 0.44 -1.54 5.72
N GLY A 134 1.49 -2.17 6.22
CA GLY A 134 2.51 -2.83 5.40
C GLY A 134 2.20 -4.30 5.25
N VAL A 135 2.31 -4.84 4.04
CA VAL A 135 2.24 -6.27 3.75
C VAL A 135 3.62 -6.76 3.38
N VAL A 136 4.21 -7.50 4.31
CA VAL A 136 5.38 -8.33 4.04
C VAL A 136 4.86 -9.71 3.70
N ARG A 137 5.16 -10.22 2.49
CA ARG A 137 4.75 -11.58 2.12
C ARG A 137 5.54 -12.56 2.98
N GLY A 138 4.85 -13.24 3.90
CA GLY A 138 5.42 -14.32 4.68
C GLY A 138 5.74 -15.53 3.81
N PRO A 139 6.64 -16.43 4.25
CA PRO A 139 7.05 -17.59 3.48
C PRO A 139 5.99 -18.69 3.59
N THR A 140 4.89 -18.60 2.85
CA THR A 140 4.08 -19.78 2.50
C THR A 140 3.32 -19.54 1.20
N GLY A 141 3.68 -20.33 0.19
CA GLY A 141 3.01 -20.43 -1.11
C GLY A 141 3.71 -21.50 -1.93
N SER A 142 3.15 -22.70 -1.90
CA SER A 142 3.57 -23.92 -2.58
C SER A 142 4.14 -23.73 -3.99
N GLY A 143 5.29 -24.35 -4.27
CA GLY A 143 5.82 -24.56 -5.61
C GLY A 143 7.35 -24.55 -5.69
N THR A 144 7.98 -25.57 -5.10
CA THR A 144 9.37 -26.03 -5.36
C THR A 144 10.39 -25.00 -5.86
N GLY A 145 11.15 -24.45 -4.94
CA GLY A 145 12.40 -23.74 -5.17
C GLY A 145 12.92 -23.26 -3.81
N ALA A 146 13.95 -23.91 -3.28
CA ALA A 146 14.43 -23.67 -1.93
C ALA A 146 14.78 -22.18 -1.71
N VAL A 147 14.24 -21.58 -0.64
CA VAL A 147 14.61 -20.23 -0.19
C VAL A 147 14.70 -20.21 1.34
N MET A 148 15.76 -19.59 1.84
CA MET A 148 16.12 -19.39 3.24
C MET A 148 15.06 -18.57 4.01
N PRO A 149 14.86 -18.81 5.32
CA PRO A 149 13.86 -18.11 6.12
C PRO A 149 14.14 -16.61 6.25
N ALA A 150 13.08 -15.80 6.38
CA ALA A 150 13.16 -14.34 6.61
C ALA A 150 13.99 -13.94 7.85
N ALA A 151 14.25 -14.89 8.76
CA ALA A 151 15.17 -14.74 9.89
C ALA A 151 16.63 -14.49 9.46
N THR A 152 16.98 -14.77 8.20
CA THR A 152 18.34 -14.69 7.67
C THR A 152 18.70 -13.30 7.12
N TRP A 153 17.73 -12.40 6.88
CA TRP A 153 17.95 -11.13 6.15
C TRP A 153 17.48 -9.87 6.89
N CYS A 154 16.89 -10.00 8.08
CA CYS A 154 16.36 -8.89 8.87
C CYS A 154 17.01 -8.86 10.24
N THR A 155 17.35 -7.66 10.74
CA THR A 155 17.82 -7.53 12.12
C THR A 155 16.74 -7.99 13.11
N PRO A 156 17.11 -8.41 14.34
CA PRO A 156 16.13 -8.81 15.36
C PRO A 156 15.04 -7.75 15.64
N ALA A 157 15.36 -6.47 15.43
CA ALA A 157 14.42 -5.35 15.59
C ALA A 157 13.32 -5.38 14.50
N ALA A 158 13.69 -5.62 13.24
CA ALA A 158 12.75 -5.73 12.12
C ALA A 158 11.84 -6.96 12.26
N GLN A 159 12.38 -8.07 12.75
CA GLN A 159 11.59 -9.29 13.02
C GLN A 159 10.52 -9.04 14.08
N THR A 160 10.86 -8.27 15.11
CA THR A 160 9.92 -7.87 16.16
C THR A 160 8.81 -7.00 15.56
N ALA A 161 9.15 -5.97 14.77
CA ALA A 161 8.19 -5.09 14.10
C ALA A 161 7.18 -5.83 13.20
N ILE A 162 7.65 -6.82 12.43
CA ILE A 162 6.82 -7.65 11.54
C ILE A 162 5.82 -8.51 12.33
N SER A 163 6.16 -8.95 13.54
CA SER A 163 5.26 -9.73 14.39
C SER A 163 4.04 -8.93 14.84
N TRP A 164 4.19 -7.61 15.10
CA TRP A 164 3.09 -6.72 15.48
C TRP A 164 2.09 -6.49 14.34
N LEU A 165 2.52 -6.59 13.08
CA LEU A 165 1.64 -6.43 11.90
C LEU A 165 0.67 -7.61 11.69
N LYS A 166 0.90 -8.75 12.36
CA LYS A 166 0.02 -9.93 12.32
C LYS A 166 -1.03 -9.91 13.42
N THR A 167 -0.93 -9.00 14.38
CA THR A 167 -1.84 -8.88 15.51
C THR A 167 -2.83 -7.75 15.22
N PRO A 168 -4.15 -7.99 15.21
CA PRO A 168 -5.11 -6.90 15.13
C PRO A 168 -4.89 -5.93 16.31
N ALA A 169 -4.88 -4.63 16.04
CA ALA A 169 -4.87 -3.63 17.10
C ALA A 169 -6.08 -3.87 18.03
N ALA A 170 -5.81 -4.06 19.32
CA ALA A 170 -6.86 -4.24 20.32
C ALA A 170 -7.78 -2.99 20.33
N PRO A 171 -9.11 -3.16 20.44
CA PRO A 171 -10.00 -2.02 20.58
C PRO A 171 -9.72 -1.31 21.91
N THR A 172 -9.27 -0.06 21.85
CA THR A 172 -9.24 0.83 23.02
C THR A 172 -10.69 1.22 23.35
N SER A 173 -11.30 0.54 24.33
CA SER A 173 -12.55 1.00 24.94
C SER A 173 -12.26 2.09 25.97
N PRO A 174 -12.88 3.28 25.91
CA PRO A 174 -12.95 4.13 27.07
C PRO A 174 -14.01 3.59 28.04
N GLU A 175 -13.64 3.68 29.30
CA GLU A 175 -14.28 3.19 30.50
C GLU A 175 -15.70 3.73 30.70
N ARG A 176 -16.52 2.90 31.34
CA ARG A 176 -17.96 3.07 31.56
C ARG A 176 -18.21 4.06 32.69
N VAL A 177 -18.94 5.14 32.41
CA VAL A 177 -19.55 6.00 33.43
C VAL A 177 -20.57 5.19 34.23
N ARG A 178 -20.37 5.12 35.55
CA ARG A 178 -21.41 5.02 36.58
C ARG A 178 -20.96 5.79 37.80
#